data_AF-A0A1I9S1Z6-F1
#
_entry.id   AF-A0A1I9S1Z6-F1
#
_cell.length_a   1.000
_cell.length_b   1.000
_cell.length_c   1.000
_cell.angle_alpha   90.00
_cell.angle_beta   90.00
_cell.angle_gamma   90.00
#
_symmetry.space_group_name_H-M   'P 1'
#
loop_
_entity.id
_entity.type
_entity.pdbx_description
1 polymer ?
#
loop_
_entity_poly.entity_id
_entity_poly.type
_entity_poly.pdbx_seq_one_letter_code
_entity_poly.pdbx_strand_id
1 'polypeptide(L)'
;MIKHHKHDNGADEVGVYLPQHYYSNQVNWATDRIPINPCQRDDFDSTPHENRDPLELEHWWDMPYIQTCEWSDIGSSNAEHREEWFKYWPSGIRYTVRCLDGGAWDRSTNRGSFASLEQAVASIIPVQAGH
;
A
#
# COMPACT_ATOMS: atom_id res chain seq x y z
N MET A 1 23.85 -21.44 -17.09
CA MET A 1 22.59 -21.86 -17.75
C MET A 1 21.90 -22.86 -16.85
N ILE A 2 20.82 -22.47 -16.19
CA ILE A 2 19.87 -23.44 -15.64
C ILE A 2 18.51 -22.96 -16.11
N LYS A 3 17.95 -23.70 -17.08
CA LYS A 3 16.58 -23.55 -17.55
C LYS A 3 15.72 -24.34 -16.59
N HIS A 4 14.72 -23.70 -15.97
CA HIS A 4 13.53 -24.41 -15.53
C HIS A 4 12.34 -23.88 -16.32
N HIS A 5 11.77 -24.81 -17.08
CA HIS A 5 10.53 -24.79 -17.87
C HIS A 5 10.10 -26.26 -17.78
N LYS A 6 8.91 -26.67 -17.38
CA LYS A 6 7.62 -26.04 -17.04
C LYS A 6 6.92 -27.01 -16.07
N HIS A 7 5.79 -26.62 -15.47
CA HIS A 7 4.54 -27.37 -15.64
C HIS A 7 3.33 -26.46 -15.41
N ASP A 8 2.39 -26.59 -16.35
CA ASP A 8 1.11 -25.93 -16.49
C ASP A 8 0.09 -26.48 -15.47
N ASN A 9 -0.48 -25.58 -14.66
CA ASN A 9 -1.75 -25.69 -13.93
C ASN A 9 -2.04 -24.29 -13.40
N GLY A 10 -3.02 -23.58 -13.99
CA GLY A 10 -3.35 -22.18 -13.70
C GLY A 10 -3.78 -21.88 -12.26
N ALA A 11 -2.80 -21.79 -11.37
CA ALA A 11 -2.83 -21.03 -10.14
C ALA A 11 -1.80 -19.92 -10.33
N ASP A 12 -2.26 -18.66 -10.31
CA ASP A 12 -1.39 -17.50 -10.50
C ASP A 12 -0.20 -17.59 -9.53
N GLU A 13 1.02 -17.65 -10.07
CA GLU A 13 2.24 -17.75 -9.25
C GLU A 13 2.35 -16.48 -8.40
N VAL A 14 2.31 -16.62 -7.08
CA VAL A 14 2.54 -15.48 -6.17
C VAL A 14 3.91 -14.88 -6.47
N GLY A 15 3.94 -13.57 -6.71
CA GLY A 15 5.17 -12.84 -6.99
C GLY A 15 6.25 -13.07 -5.93
N VAL A 16 7.51 -13.25 -6.37
CA VAL A 16 8.63 -13.56 -5.48
C VAL A 16 8.85 -12.43 -4.47
N TYR A 17 8.98 -12.77 -3.18
CA TYR A 17 9.30 -11.80 -2.14
C TYR A 17 10.82 -11.55 -2.07
N LEU A 18 11.25 -10.38 -2.54
CA LEU A 18 12.65 -9.97 -2.66
C LEU A 18 13.04 -8.94 -1.60
N PRO A 19 14.35 -8.74 -1.31
CA PRO A 19 14.80 -7.75 -0.34
C PRO A 19 14.29 -6.33 -0.56
N GLN A 20 14.06 -5.91 -1.80
CA GLN A 20 13.48 -4.59 -2.10
C GLN A 20 12.03 -4.43 -1.60
N HIS A 21 11.32 -5.55 -1.35
CA HIS A 21 9.97 -5.57 -0.81
C HIS A 21 9.94 -5.55 0.72
N TYR A 22 11.09 -5.59 1.39
CA TYR A 22 11.13 -5.58 2.86
C TYR A 22 10.71 -4.21 3.36
N TYR A 23 9.94 -4.16 4.45
CA TYR A 23 9.48 -2.91 5.04
C TYR A 23 10.64 -1.98 5.40
N SER A 24 11.74 -2.54 5.93
CA SER A 24 12.95 -1.79 6.30
C SER A 24 13.80 -1.34 5.11
N ASN A 25 13.61 -1.92 3.92
CA ASN A 25 14.40 -1.61 2.72
C ASN A 25 13.69 -0.63 1.77
N GLN A 26 12.57 -0.02 2.21
CA GLN A 26 11.88 0.98 1.43
C GLN A 26 12.74 2.24 1.26
N VAL A 27 12.53 2.95 0.16
CA VAL A 27 13.33 4.13 -0.20
C VAL A 27 12.61 5.45 0.02
N ASN A 28 11.27 5.44 -0.05
CA ASN A 28 10.43 6.61 0.10
C ASN A 28 9.70 6.55 1.43
N TRP A 29 9.92 7.58 2.26
CA TRP A 29 9.44 7.63 3.63
C TRP A 29 8.71 8.94 3.91
N ALA A 30 7.49 8.84 4.44
CA ALA A 30 6.75 9.99 4.96
C ALA A 30 7.29 10.45 6.32
N THR A 31 7.79 9.50 7.10
CA THR A 31 8.49 9.69 8.39
C THR A 31 9.54 8.59 8.54
N ASP A 32 10.40 8.65 9.55
CA ASP A 32 11.37 7.60 9.88
C ASP A 32 10.77 6.21 10.12
N ARG A 33 9.43 6.09 10.18
CA ARG A 33 8.72 4.84 10.45
C ARG A 33 7.64 4.49 9.45
N ILE A 34 7.23 5.41 8.58
CA ILE A 34 6.06 5.21 7.70
C ILE A 34 6.51 5.36 6.25
N PRO A 35 6.59 4.27 5.47
CA PRO A 35 6.90 4.34 4.05
C PRO A 35 5.73 4.95 3.27
N ILE A 36 6.07 5.66 2.19
CA ILE A 36 5.10 6.23 1.24
C ILE A 36 5.38 5.67 -0.16
N ASN A 37 4.34 5.20 -0.84
CA ASN A 37 4.44 4.48 -2.10
C ASN A 37 5.51 3.37 -2.06
N PRO A 38 5.43 2.44 -1.09
CA PRO A 38 6.43 1.40 -0.96
C PRO A 38 6.52 0.53 -2.22
N CYS A 39 7.71 0.04 -2.52
CA CYS A 39 7.97 -1.02 -3.48
C CYS A 39 7.47 -2.35 -2.90
N GLN A 40 6.19 -2.63 -3.11
CA GLN A 40 5.58 -3.90 -2.77
C GLN A 40 5.76 -4.87 -3.94
N ARG A 41 5.67 -6.17 -3.66
CA ARG A 41 5.64 -7.17 -4.72
C ARG A 41 4.36 -7.07 -5.54
N ASP A 42 4.39 -7.65 -6.73
CA ASP A 42 3.19 -7.89 -7.52
C ASP A 42 2.17 -8.69 -6.69
N ASP A 43 0.89 -8.35 -6.87
CA ASP A 43 -0.25 -8.95 -6.18
C ASP A 43 -0.25 -8.87 -4.64
N PHE A 44 0.52 -7.93 -4.05
CA PHE A 44 0.57 -7.73 -2.60
C PHE A 44 -0.83 -7.58 -1.97
N ASP A 45 -1.72 -6.84 -2.62
CA ASP A 45 -3.09 -6.57 -2.13
C ASP A 45 -4.13 -7.60 -2.62
N SER A 46 -3.68 -8.67 -3.29
CA SER A 46 -4.54 -9.74 -3.83
C SER A 46 -4.14 -11.14 -3.34
N THR A 47 -3.08 -11.25 -2.53
CA THR A 47 -2.56 -12.55 -2.09
C THR A 47 -3.14 -12.95 -0.74
N PRO A 48 -3.83 -14.10 -0.63
CA PRO A 48 -4.32 -14.63 0.63
C PRO A 48 -3.21 -14.85 1.65
N HIS A 49 -3.51 -14.68 2.94
CA HIS A 49 -2.55 -14.86 4.05
C HIS A 49 -1.77 -16.19 3.94
N GLU A 50 -2.46 -17.30 3.70
CA GLU A 50 -1.89 -18.65 3.63
C GLU A 50 -0.89 -18.86 2.48
N ASN A 51 -0.93 -17.99 1.47
CA ASN A 51 -0.08 -18.05 0.29
C ASN A 51 1.07 -17.03 0.34
N ARG A 52 1.15 -16.21 1.40
CA ARG A 52 2.22 -15.21 1.55
C ARG A 52 3.53 -15.83 2.01
N ASP A 53 4.64 -15.20 1.64
CA ASP A 53 5.93 -15.52 2.23
C ASP A 53 5.89 -15.19 3.74
N PRO A 54 6.35 -16.09 4.63
CA PRO A 54 6.38 -15.81 6.07
C PRO A 54 7.13 -14.53 6.45
N LEU A 55 8.19 -14.17 5.73
CA LEU A 55 8.92 -12.92 5.95
C LEU A 55 8.12 -11.70 5.51
N GLU A 56 7.24 -11.84 4.51
CA GLU A 56 6.36 -10.75 4.12
C GLU A 56 5.38 -10.42 5.25
N LEU A 57 4.81 -11.44 5.87
CA LEU A 57 3.95 -11.28 7.05
C LEU A 57 4.74 -10.66 8.21
N GLU A 58 5.94 -11.15 8.51
CA GLU A 58 6.80 -10.59 9.57
C GLU A 58 7.09 -9.10 9.37
N HIS A 59 7.37 -8.70 8.13
CA HIS A 59 7.74 -7.31 7.82
C HIS A 59 6.55 -6.35 7.70
N TRP A 60 5.40 -6.82 7.20
CA TRP A 60 4.29 -5.94 6.82
C TRP A 60 3.06 -6.04 7.73
N TRP A 61 2.93 -7.09 8.53
CA TRP A 61 1.75 -7.28 9.36
C TRP A 61 1.64 -6.20 10.44
N ASP A 62 0.46 -5.58 10.54
CA ASP A 62 0.16 -4.42 11.40
C ASP A 62 1.09 -3.21 11.18
N MET A 63 1.83 -3.19 10.07
CA MET A 63 2.71 -2.08 9.71
C MET A 63 2.02 -1.14 8.72
N PRO A 64 1.76 0.13 9.11
CA PRO A 64 1.07 1.08 8.24
C PRO A 64 1.99 1.60 7.15
N TYR A 65 1.40 1.95 6.01
CA TYR A 65 2.06 2.65 4.91
C TYR A 65 1.09 3.59 4.20
N ILE A 66 1.64 4.54 3.44
CA ILE A 66 0.86 5.53 2.70
C ILE A 66 0.94 5.22 1.20
N GLN A 67 -0.18 5.29 0.50
CA GLN A 67 -0.25 5.32 -0.96
C GLN A 67 -0.79 6.67 -1.42
N THR A 68 -0.10 7.30 -2.37
CA THR A 68 -0.62 8.48 -3.07
C THR A 68 -1.39 8.06 -4.30
N CYS A 69 -2.41 8.84 -4.63
CA CYS A 69 -3.12 8.73 -5.89
C CYS A 69 -3.33 10.15 -6.40
N GLU A 70 -2.92 10.40 -7.63
CA GLU A 70 -3.11 11.66 -8.35
C GLU A 70 -4.28 11.55 -9.32
N TRP A 71 -4.79 12.69 -9.77
CA TRP A 71 -5.84 12.71 -10.81
C TRP A 71 -5.44 11.92 -12.06
N SER A 72 -4.16 11.97 -12.45
CA SER A 72 -3.64 11.20 -13.60
C SER A 72 -3.82 9.70 -13.45
N ASP A 73 -3.80 9.18 -12.21
CA ASP A 73 -3.90 7.74 -11.93
C ASP A 73 -5.34 7.23 -12.06
N ILE A 74 -6.34 8.12 -11.99
CA ILE A 74 -7.75 7.78 -12.12
C ILE A 74 -8.11 7.42 -13.57
N GLY A 75 -7.33 7.88 -14.54
CA GLY A 75 -7.55 7.57 -15.96
C GLY A 75 -8.88 8.10 -16.53
N SER A 76 -9.56 9.00 -15.82
CA SER A 76 -10.83 9.58 -16.26
C SER A 76 -10.61 10.88 -17.03
N SER A 77 -11.32 11.06 -18.14
CA SER A 77 -11.38 12.32 -18.88
C SER A 77 -12.60 13.19 -18.52
N ASN A 78 -13.45 12.73 -17.60
CA ASN A 78 -14.67 13.45 -17.22
C ASN A 78 -14.33 14.70 -16.38
N ALA A 79 -14.76 15.88 -16.86
CA ALA A 79 -14.54 17.15 -16.19
C ALA A 79 -15.24 17.24 -14.82
N GLU A 80 -16.43 16.65 -14.66
CA GLU A 80 -17.17 16.67 -13.38
C GLU A 80 -16.44 15.85 -12.31
N HIS A 81 -15.92 14.67 -12.69
CA HIS A 81 -15.07 13.85 -11.80
C HIS A 81 -13.78 14.60 -11.42
N ARG A 82 -13.24 15.42 -12.33
CA ARG A 82 -12.07 16.24 -12.04
C ARG A 82 -12.40 17.32 -11.01
N GLU A 83 -13.50 18.05 -11.19
CA GLU A 83 -13.93 19.08 -10.24
C GLU A 83 -14.18 18.49 -8.84
N GLU A 84 -14.87 17.34 -8.78
CA GLU A 84 -15.09 16.63 -7.52
C GLU A 84 -13.77 16.15 -6.88
N TRP A 85 -12.83 15.63 -7.68
CA TRP A 85 -11.50 15.25 -7.22
C TRP A 85 -10.79 16.42 -6.53
N PHE A 86 -10.70 17.58 -7.18
CA PHE A 86 -10.02 18.74 -6.61
C PHE A 86 -10.79 19.40 -5.46
N LYS A 87 -12.11 19.14 -5.34
CA LYS A 87 -12.88 19.54 -4.17
C LYS A 87 -12.46 18.80 -2.91
N TYR A 88 -12.22 17.48 -2.99
CA TYR A 88 -11.79 16.67 -1.85
C TYR A 88 -10.27 16.66 -1.65
N TRP A 89 -9.52 16.77 -2.75
CA TRP A 89 -8.06 16.72 -2.78
C TRP A 89 -7.50 18.00 -3.44
N PRO A 90 -7.50 19.16 -2.75
CA PRO A 90 -7.15 20.45 -3.37
C PRO A 90 -5.74 20.52 -3.93
N SER A 91 -4.80 19.74 -3.37
CA SER A 91 -3.44 19.58 -3.89
C SER A 91 -3.35 18.73 -5.16
N GLY A 92 -4.45 18.06 -5.54
CA GLY A 92 -4.49 17.05 -6.59
C GLY A 92 -4.05 15.66 -6.14
N ILE A 93 -3.58 15.50 -4.89
CA ILE A 93 -3.07 14.25 -4.35
C ILE A 93 -3.99 13.76 -3.22
N ARG A 94 -4.42 12.51 -3.30
CA ARG A 94 -5.06 11.78 -2.20
C ARG A 94 -4.03 10.90 -1.51
N TYR A 95 -3.92 11.02 -0.18
CA TYR A 95 -3.05 10.19 0.66
C TYR A 95 -3.89 9.13 1.35
N THR A 96 -3.70 7.86 0.99
CA THR A 96 -4.43 6.73 1.58
C THR A 96 -3.56 6.01 2.58
N VAL A 97 -4.03 5.85 3.82
CA VAL A 97 -3.36 5.03 4.83
C VAL A 97 -3.82 3.59 4.69
N ARG A 98 -2.87 2.68 4.53
CA ARG A 98 -3.09 1.24 4.36
C ARG A 98 -2.38 0.47 5.46
N CYS A 99 -2.90 -0.69 5.83
CA CYS A 99 -2.28 -1.59 6.80
C CYS A 99 -2.63 -3.04 6.47
N LEU A 100 -1.64 -3.94 6.47
CA LEU A 100 -1.89 -5.37 6.31
C LEU A 100 -2.21 -5.97 7.68
N ASP A 101 -3.50 -6.08 8.00
CA ASP A 101 -3.99 -6.42 9.35
C ASP A 101 -5.18 -7.41 9.33
N GLY A 102 -5.39 -8.07 8.18
CA GLY A 102 -6.41 -9.11 8.02
C GLY A 102 -7.85 -8.62 7.86
N GLY A 103 -8.09 -7.32 7.59
CA GLY A 103 -9.45 -6.79 7.40
C GLY A 103 -10.24 -7.45 6.25
N ALA A 104 -9.57 -7.81 5.16
CA ALA A 104 -10.05 -8.81 4.20
C ALA A 104 -8.88 -9.75 3.93
N TRP A 105 -9.16 -11.06 3.91
CA TRP A 105 -8.20 -12.17 4.06
C TRP A 105 -6.94 -12.09 3.16
N ASP A 106 -7.00 -11.30 2.09
CA ASP A 106 -6.01 -11.13 1.04
C ASP A 106 -5.51 -9.69 0.84
N ARG A 107 -6.14 -8.67 1.41
CA ARG A 107 -5.86 -7.25 1.10
C ARG A 107 -5.60 -6.40 2.34
N SER A 108 -4.73 -5.39 2.19
CA SER A 108 -4.57 -4.37 3.22
C SER A 108 -5.86 -3.59 3.45
N THR A 109 -6.13 -3.25 4.71
CA THR A 109 -7.24 -2.39 5.10
C THR A 109 -6.95 -0.95 4.71
N ASN A 110 -7.92 -0.29 4.06
CA ASN A 110 -7.93 1.17 3.96
C ASN A 110 -8.36 1.76 5.32
N ARG A 111 -7.43 2.39 6.01
CA ARG A 111 -7.64 3.02 7.33
C ARG A 111 -8.11 4.48 7.22
N GLY A 112 -8.07 5.07 6.02
CA GLY A 112 -8.50 6.43 5.77
C GLY A 112 -7.86 7.06 4.53
N SER A 113 -8.48 8.13 4.03
CA SER A 113 -7.94 8.93 2.93
C SER A 113 -7.95 10.41 3.30
N PHE A 114 -6.84 11.10 3.00
CA PHE A 114 -6.55 12.44 3.50
C PHE A 114 -6.07 13.36 2.38
N ALA A 115 -6.33 14.66 2.54
CA ALA A 115 -5.96 15.68 1.55
C ALA A 115 -4.51 16.18 1.70
N SER A 116 -3.85 15.82 2.80
CA SER A 116 -2.44 16.16 3.05
C SER A 116 -1.68 15.00 3.69
N LEU A 117 -0.36 15.01 3.50
CA LEU A 117 0.54 14.02 4.08
C LEU A 117 0.53 14.10 5.61
N GLU A 118 0.49 15.31 6.17
CA GLU A 118 0.49 15.55 7.61
C GLU A 118 -0.75 14.94 8.29
N GLN A 119 -1.92 15.06 7.66
CA GLN A 119 -3.16 14.45 8.16
C GLN A 119 -3.07 12.92 8.14
N ALA A 120 -2.54 12.34 7.06
CA ALA A 120 -2.34 10.90 6.96
C ALA A 120 -1.38 10.39 8.06
N VAL A 121 -0.24 11.04 8.26
CA VAL A 121 0.72 10.71 9.32
C VAL A 121 0.08 10.85 10.70
N ALA A 122 -0.65 11.94 10.96
CA ALA A 122 -1.31 12.18 12.24
C ALA A 122 -2.38 11.13 12.57
N SER A 123 -3.02 10.52 11.57
CA SER A 123 -4.00 9.44 11.78
C SER A 123 -3.39 8.10 12.22
N ILE A 124 -2.09 7.89 11.93
CA ILE A 124 -1.36 6.65 12.23
C ILE A 124 -0.77 6.70 13.64
N ILE A 125 -0.27 7.87 14.06
CA ILE A 125 0.32 8.04 15.38
C ILE A 125 -0.82 8.10 16.40
N PRO A 126 -0.89 7.19 17.39
CA PRO A 126 -1.81 7.38 18.50
C PRO A 126 -1.45 8.71 19.16
N VAL A 127 -2.38 9.67 19.11
CA VAL A 127 -2.28 10.92 19.87
C VAL A 127 -1.97 10.50 21.30
N GLN A 128 -0.83 10.93 21.85
CA GLN A 128 -0.52 10.68 23.25
C GLN A 128 -1.69 11.21 24.07
N ALA A 129 -2.55 10.30 24.52
CA ALA A 129 -3.65 10.62 25.40
C ALA A 129 -3.01 10.97 26.73
N GLY A 130 -2.80 12.27 26.94
CA GLY A 130 -2.27 12.82 28.17
C GLY A 130 -3.00 12.22 29.37
N HIS A 131 -2.23 11.56 30.22
CA HIS A 131 -2.55 11.26 31.61
C HIS A 131 -1.33 11.64 32.44
#